data_AF-A0A8K9Y8G3-F1
#
_entry.id   AF-A0A8K9Y8G3-F1
#
_cell.length_a   1.000
_cell.length_b   1.000
_cell.length_c   1.000
_cell.angle_alpha   90.00
_cell.angle_beta   90.00
_cell.angle_gamma   90.00
#
_symmetry.space_group_name_H-M   'P 1'
#
loop_
_entity.id
_entity.type
_entity.pdbx_description
1 polymer ?
#
loop_
_entity_poly.entity_id
_entity_poly.type
_entity_poly.pdbx_seq_one_letter_code
_entity_poly.pdbx_strand_id
1 'polypeptide(L)'
;MSQTLPSLVGLNGTTVSRGGTSERIVSALYPSPEEGWQIYSSAQDADGKCICTVVAPAQNMCNRDPRSRQLRQLMEKVQNITQSMELLDLRTNRDLQYVKNTESLMKAVDVKLKTASDNPRSLNPKSLQELKDKVTQLLPLLPVLEQYKTDARQISRVREEVRNLSLVLMAIQEEMGAYDYEELRHRVLLLETRLHSCMQKLGEESGGGGLVSKDADIPTALNVWSMDGYFKGRRVLEYRTLNDFMKGQNFVQHLLPHPWAGTGHVVYNGSLYYNKYQSNIIIKYHFRSRSVLVQRSLSGAGYNNTFPYSWGGSSDIDLMADENGLWAVYTTIPNAGNIVISRLEPQSLEVLQTWDTGFPKRSAGESFMICSTLYVTNSHLAGAKIYFAYYTNSSSYEYTDIPFHNQYSHISMMDYNPRERVLYTWNNGHQVLYNVTLFQVVKTAGD
;
A
#
# COMPACT_ATOMS: atom_id res chain seq x y z
N MET A 1 -58.76 16.77 10.82
CA MET A 1 -59.60 16.19 11.90
C MET A 1 -59.87 14.75 11.51
N SER A 2 -59.52 13.70 12.23
CA SER A 2 -59.29 13.53 13.66
C SER A 2 -58.23 12.45 13.90
N GLN A 3 -57.50 12.60 14.99
CA GLN A 3 -56.71 11.54 15.63
C GLN A 3 -57.63 10.41 16.13
N THR A 4 -57.12 9.18 16.28
CA THR A 4 -56.86 8.52 17.59
C THR A 4 -56.49 7.02 17.45
N LEU A 5 -55.34 6.67 18.02
CA LEU A 5 -54.90 5.36 18.58
C LEU A 5 -55.78 4.93 19.78
N PRO A 6 -55.54 3.84 20.56
CA PRO A 6 -54.70 2.61 20.44
C PRO A 6 -55.43 1.31 20.90
N SER A 7 -54.79 0.13 20.84
CA SER A 7 -54.64 -0.80 22.01
C SER A 7 -53.91 -2.12 21.67
N LEU A 8 -52.87 -2.41 22.46
CA LEU A 8 -52.18 -3.69 22.64
C LEU A 8 -52.90 -4.54 23.70
N VAL A 9 -53.16 -5.84 23.42
CA VAL A 9 -53.25 -7.01 24.32
C VAL A 9 -53.20 -8.23 23.38
N GLY A 10 -52.50 -9.36 23.54
CA GLY A 10 -51.83 -10.02 24.64
C GLY A 10 -51.98 -11.53 24.42
N LEU A 11 -50.84 -12.21 24.29
CA LEU A 11 -50.55 -13.64 24.56
C LEU A 11 -51.71 -14.63 24.81
N ASN A 12 -51.79 -15.70 23.99
CA ASN A 12 -51.51 -17.08 24.41
C ASN A 12 -51.86 -18.10 23.31
N GLY A 13 -51.03 -19.13 23.16
CA GLY A 13 -51.40 -20.35 22.43
C GLY A 13 -50.27 -20.97 21.64
N THR A 14 -49.38 -21.69 22.32
CA THR A 14 -48.44 -22.65 21.74
C THR A 14 -49.17 -23.76 20.98
N THR A 15 -48.82 -24.00 19.71
CA THR A 15 -48.72 -25.36 19.13
C THR A 15 -47.82 -25.36 17.89
N VAL A 16 -47.00 -26.40 17.81
CA VAL A 16 -45.95 -26.66 16.83
C VAL A 16 -46.52 -27.49 15.67
N SER A 17 -46.26 -27.11 14.41
CA SER A 17 -45.54 -27.97 13.43
C SER A 17 -45.63 -27.47 11.98
N ARG A 18 -44.43 -27.39 11.39
CA ARG A 18 -43.98 -27.56 10.00
C ARG A 18 -44.96 -27.43 8.82
N GLY A 19 -44.54 -26.55 7.89
CA GLY A 19 -44.11 -27.00 6.56
C GLY A 19 -44.79 -26.33 5.38
N GLY A 20 -44.10 -25.39 4.75
CA GLY A 20 -44.20 -25.18 3.30
C GLY A 20 -44.84 -23.88 2.82
N THR A 21 -43.99 -23.11 2.13
CA THR A 21 -44.27 -22.19 1.01
C THR A 21 -44.72 -20.74 1.26
N SER A 22 -43.95 -19.89 0.58
CA SER A 22 -44.24 -18.55 0.04
C SER A 22 -43.97 -17.32 0.91
N GLU A 23 -42.94 -16.61 0.47
CA GLU A 23 -42.85 -15.15 0.32
C GLU A 23 -43.37 -14.27 1.47
N ARG A 24 -42.43 -13.57 2.11
CA ARG A 24 -42.68 -12.20 2.58
C ARG A 24 -41.57 -11.27 2.09
N ILE A 25 -41.96 -10.42 1.15
CA ILE A 25 -41.37 -9.12 0.87
C ILE A 25 -41.53 -8.24 2.13
N VAL A 26 -40.73 -7.16 2.18
CA VAL A 26 -40.73 -6.01 3.11
C VAL A 26 -39.81 -6.30 4.32
N SER A 27 -38.78 -5.51 4.62
CA SER A 27 -38.63 -4.05 4.55
C SER A 27 -37.15 -3.70 4.82
N ALA A 28 -36.69 -2.59 4.26
CA ALA A 28 -35.46 -1.93 4.70
C ALA A 28 -35.51 -1.64 6.21
N LEU A 29 -34.64 -2.31 6.97
CA LEU A 29 -34.29 -1.93 8.33
C LEU A 29 -32.76 -1.96 8.39
N TYR A 30 -32.17 -0.78 8.57
CA TYR A 30 -30.76 -0.64 8.93
C TYR A 30 -30.48 -1.49 10.19
N PRO A 31 -29.44 -2.34 10.21
CA PRO A 31 -29.08 -3.05 11.43
C PRO A 31 -28.52 -2.08 12.49
N SER A 32 -28.89 -2.34 13.74
CA SER A 32 -28.39 -1.70 14.96
C SER A 32 -26.85 -1.81 15.09
N PRO A 33 -26.16 -0.86 15.77
CA PRO A 33 -24.69 -0.84 15.89
C PRO A 33 -24.07 -2.03 16.63
N GLU A 34 -24.87 -2.89 17.27
CA GLU A 34 -24.37 -3.98 18.14
C GLU A 34 -24.26 -5.35 17.46
N GLU A 35 -24.67 -5.51 16.20
CA GLU A 35 -24.58 -6.79 15.49
C GLU A 35 -23.59 -6.70 14.31
N GLY A 36 -22.29 -6.73 14.62
CA GLY A 36 -21.21 -6.55 13.64
C GLY A 36 -20.99 -7.70 12.65
N TRP A 37 -21.63 -8.85 12.86
CA TRP A 37 -21.56 -10.00 11.94
C TRP A 37 -22.88 -10.77 12.01
N GLN A 38 -23.60 -10.82 10.89
CA GLN A 38 -24.77 -11.69 10.76
C GLN A 38 -24.42 -12.85 9.82
N ILE A 39 -24.44 -14.07 10.36
CA ILE A 39 -24.28 -15.30 9.59
C ILE A 39 -25.67 -15.73 9.14
N TYR A 40 -25.90 -15.65 7.84
CA TYR A 40 -27.10 -16.19 7.24
C TYR A 40 -26.81 -17.61 6.77
N SER A 41 -27.56 -18.57 7.30
CA SER A 41 -27.74 -19.87 6.65
C SER A 41 -28.85 -19.69 5.63
N SER A 42 -28.50 -19.63 4.35
CA SER A 42 -29.48 -19.57 3.27
C SER A 42 -29.25 -20.71 2.29
N ALA A 43 -30.20 -21.64 2.30
CA ALA A 43 -30.41 -22.75 1.38
C ALA A 43 -29.24 -23.75 1.19
N GLN A 44 -29.61 -25.02 1.05
CA GLN A 44 -28.73 -26.04 0.51
C GLN A 44 -28.56 -25.79 -1.00
N ASP A 45 -27.34 -25.97 -1.51
CA ASP A 45 -27.15 -26.10 -2.96
C ASP A 45 -27.83 -27.38 -3.49
N ALA A 46 -27.87 -27.55 -4.81
CA ALA A 46 -28.47 -28.71 -5.46
C ALA A 46 -27.88 -30.06 -5.03
N ASP A 47 -26.73 -30.06 -4.34
CA ASP A 47 -26.01 -31.22 -3.83
C ASP A 47 -26.13 -31.40 -2.30
N GLY A 48 -26.97 -30.60 -1.64
CA GLY A 48 -27.26 -30.73 -0.20
C GLY A 48 -26.23 -30.08 0.74
N LYS A 49 -25.27 -29.30 0.23
CA LYS A 49 -24.28 -28.60 1.07
C LYS A 49 -24.82 -27.28 1.61
N CYS A 50 -24.63 -27.04 2.91
CA CYS A 50 -24.98 -25.78 3.55
C CYS A 50 -24.08 -24.64 3.06
N ILE A 51 -24.69 -23.62 2.47
CA ILE A 51 -24.02 -22.36 2.15
C ILE A 51 -24.13 -21.43 3.36
N CYS A 52 -22.98 -21.09 3.94
CA CYS A 52 -22.88 -20.08 4.99
C CYS A 52 -22.49 -18.75 4.34
N THR A 53 -23.44 -17.82 4.26
CA THR A 53 -23.18 -16.47 3.77
C THR A 53 -22.82 -15.60 4.95
N VAL A 54 -21.57 -15.16 4.99
CA VAL A 54 -21.08 -14.21 6.01
C VAL A 54 -21.12 -12.82 5.39
N VAL A 55 -22.01 -11.97 5.91
CA VAL A 55 -22.06 -10.57 5.51
C VAL A 55 -21.09 -9.82 6.42
N ALA A 56 -19.90 -9.51 5.89
CA ALA A 56 -18.91 -8.67 6.55
C ALA A 56 -19.23 -7.19 6.28
N PRO A 57 -19.09 -6.28 7.26
CA PRO A 57 -19.13 -4.85 7.00
C PRO A 57 -18.03 -4.47 5.98
N ALA A 58 -18.34 -3.55 5.06
CA ALA A 58 -17.38 -3.10 4.05
C ALA A 58 -16.05 -2.65 4.67
N GLN A 59 -14.91 -3.04 4.08
CA GLN A 59 -13.53 -2.83 4.59
C GLN A 59 -13.13 -1.37 4.89
N ASN A 60 -14.01 -0.39 4.64
CA ASN A 60 -13.79 1.04 4.86
C ASN A 60 -14.70 1.69 5.91
N MET A 61 -15.45 0.92 6.71
CA MET A 61 -16.32 1.49 7.74
C MET A 61 -15.54 2.24 8.83
N CYS A 62 -14.29 1.85 9.13
CA CYS A 62 -13.47 2.55 10.13
C CYS A 62 -13.12 3.98 9.71
N ASN A 63 -12.95 4.32 8.42
CA ASN A 63 -12.62 5.69 7.98
C ASN A 63 -13.79 6.69 8.12
N ARG A 64 -15.01 6.17 8.26
CA ARG A 64 -16.23 6.96 8.52
C ARG A 64 -16.63 6.97 9.99
N ASP A 65 -15.97 6.17 10.82
CA ASP A 65 -16.18 6.17 12.26
C ASP A 65 -15.62 7.47 12.87
N PRO A 66 -16.44 8.32 13.50
CA PRO A 66 -15.97 9.51 14.19
C PRO A 66 -14.90 9.20 15.27
N ARG A 67 -14.92 8.00 15.87
CA ARG A 67 -13.95 7.56 16.89
C ARG A 67 -12.56 7.34 16.30
N SER A 68 -12.46 6.81 15.08
CA SER A 68 -11.17 6.59 14.42
C SER A 68 -10.50 7.90 13.99
N ARG A 69 -11.30 8.91 13.62
CA ARG A 69 -10.82 10.28 13.33
C ARG A 69 -10.31 10.95 14.59
N GLN A 70 -11.03 10.80 15.70
CA GLN A 70 -10.62 11.32 17.01
C GLN A 70 -9.30 10.70 17.48
N LEU A 71 -9.11 9.39 17.32
CA LEU A 71 -7.85 8.71 17.64
C LEU A 71 -6.67 9.19 16.77
N ARG A 72 -6.87 9.43 15.47
CA ARG A 72 -5.81 10.00 14.60
C ARG A 72 -5.41 11.41 15.01
N GLN A 73 -6.39 12.26 15.34
CA GLN A 73 -6.12 13.61 15.83
C GLN A 73 -5.36 13.58 17.17
N LEU A 74 -5.68 12.63 18.06
CA LEU A 74 -4.94 12.42 19.30
C LEU A 74 -3.50 11.96 19.04
N MET A 75 -3.28 11.04 18.10
CA MET A 75 -1.94 10.59 17.71
C MET A 75 -1.09 11.74 17.16
N GLU A 76 -1.63 12.58 16.28
CA GLU A 76 -0.93 13.76 15.76
C GLU A 76 -0.57 14.74 16.88
N LYS A 77 -1.47 14.96 17.84
CA LYS A 77 -1.23 15.84 18.99
C LYS A 77 -0.14 15.28 19.91
N VAL A 78 -0.15 13.98 20.18
CA VAL A 78 0.92 13.31 20.95
C VAL A 78 2.26 13.43 20.23
N GLN A 79 2.29 13.20 18.91
CA GLN A 79 3.52 13.31 18.12
C GLN A 79 4.13 14.72 18.19
N ASN A 80 3.30 15.77 18.06
CA ASN A 80 3.76 17.16 18.14
C ASN A 80 4.31 17.51 19.54
N ILE A 81 3.66 17.03 20.61
CA ILE A 81 4.12 17.23 21.98
C ILE A 81 5.46 16.52 22.22
N THR A 82 5.60 15.27 21.76
CA THR A 82 6.84 14.50 21.89
C THR A 82 8.01 15.21 21.22
N GLN A 83 7.84 15.67 19.99
CA GLN A 83 8.88 16.43 19.27
C GLN A 83 9.24 17.74 19.98
N SER A 84 8.25 18.47 20.51
CA SER A 84 8.50 19.69 21.28
C SER A 84 9.26 19.41 22.58
N MET A 85 9.02 18.27 23.22
CA MET A 85 9.66 17.90 24.48
C MET A 85 11.11 17.43 24.27
N GLU A 86 11.39 16.71 23.19
CA GLU A 86 12.76 16.33 22.79
C GLU A 86 13.65 17.54 22.51
N LEU A 87 13.13 18.52 21.77
CA LEU A 87 13.86 19.77 21.50
C LEU A 87 14.14 20.58 22.78
N LEU A 88 13.18 20.57 23.72
CA LEU A 88 13.31 21.26 25.00
C LEU A 88 14.30 20.54 25.94
N ASP A 89 14.32 19.21 25.95
CA ASP A 89 15.28 18.40 26.72
C ASP A 89 16.72 18.64 26.25
N LEU A 90 16.97 18.58 24.94
CA LEU A 90 18.29 18.85 24.35
C LEU A 90 18.81 20.24 24.70
N ARG A 91 17.94 21.26 24.62
CA ARG A 91 18.29 22.65 24.98
C ARG A 91 18.57 22.79 26.47
N THR A 92 17.69 22.25 27.32
CA THR A 92 17.82 22.32 28.78
C THR A 92 19.10 21.64 29.25
N ASN A 93 19.46 20.50 28.68
CA ASN A 93 20.68 19.78 29.03
C ASN A 93 21.94 20.60 28.69
N ARG A 94 21.97 21.22 27.49
CA ARG A 94 23.06 22.12 27.07
C ARG A 94 23.18 23.34 27.99
N ASP A 95 22.06 23.98 28.28
CA ASP A 95 22.03 25.22 29.08
C ASP A 95 22.38 24.92 30.55
N LEU A 96 21.97 23.77 31.09
CA LEU A 96 22.36 23.31 32.42
C LEU A 96 23.86 23.03 32.51
N GLN A 97 24.45 22.40 31.49
CA GLN A 97 25.91 22.21 31.42
C GLN A 97 26.65 23.55 31.41
N TYR A 98 26.15 24.53 30.64
CA TYR A 98 26.72 25.88 30.62
C TYR A 98 26.69 26.53 32.01
N VAL A 99 25.54 26.50 32.70
CA VAL A 99 25.39 27.03 34.06
C VAL A 99 26.34 26.33 35.05
N LYS A 100 26.44 25.00 35.01
CA LYS A 100 27.38 24.23 35.84
C LYS A 100 28.83 24.65 35.62
N ASN A 101 29.23 24.84 34.36
CA ASN A 101 30.60 25.27 34.03
C ASN A 101 30.90 26.69 34.55
N THR A 102 29.90 27.55 34.66
CA THR A 102 30.03 28.92 35.19
C THR A 102 29.88 29.04 36.71
N GLU A 103 29.49 27.98 37.41
CA GLU A 103 29.19 27.99 38.85
C GLU A 103 30.40 28.44 39.70
N SER A 104 31.59 27.95 39.35
CA SER A 104 32.84 28.31 40.04
C SER A 104 33.17 29.81 39.91
N LEU A 105 32.88 30.39 38.73
CA LEU A 105 33.05 31.82 38.47
C LEU A 105 32.04 32.65 39.24
N MET A 106 30.76 32.24 39.30
CA MET A 106 29.73 32.89 40.10
C MET A 106 30.09 32.92 41.59
N LYS A 107 30.53 31.78 42.14
CA LYS A 107 30.99 31.69 43.54
C LYS A 107 32.18 32.59 43.81
N ALA A 108 33.15 32.64 42.89
CA ALA A 108 34.33 33.50 43.03
C ALA A 108 33.97 35.00 43.00
N VAL A 109 33.00 35.39 42.17
CA VAL A 109 32.50 36.78 42.11
C VAL A 109 31.70 37.14 43.36
N ASP A 110 30.82 36.25 43.86
CA ASP A 110 30.02 36.47 45.09
C ASP A 110 30.91 36.66 46.33
N VAL A 111 31.92 35.81 46.52
CA VAL A 111 32.86 35.93 47.65
C VAL A 111 33.60 37.25 47.60
N LYS A 112 34.12 37.65 46.42
CA LYS A 112 34.83 38.93 46.25
C LYS A 112 33.91 40.13 46.46
N LEU A 113 32.65 40.07 46.04
CA LEU A 113 31.65 41.12 46.28
C LEU A 113 31.29 41.26 47.76
N LYS A 114 31.16 40.15 48.49
CA LYS A 114 30.93 40.18 49.95
C LYS A 114 32.11 40.79 50.70
N THR A 115 33.34 40.37 50.38
CA THR A 115 34.55 40.97 50.97
C THR A 115 34.68 42.47 50.67
N ALA A 116 34.31 42.88 49.45
CA ALA A 116 34.25 44.28 49.05
C ALA A 116 33.21 45.09 49.85
N SER A 117 32.04 44.49 50.11
CA SER A 117 30.95 45.08 50.88
C SER A 117 31.32 45.25 52.36
N ASP A 118 31.93 44.23 52.97
CA ASP A 118 32.25 44.21 54.39
C ASP A 118 33.49 45.06 54.74
N ASN A 119 34.44 45.20 53.80
CA ASN A 119 35.62 46.04 53.98
C ASN A 119 35.95 46.84 52.71
N PRO A 120 35.40 48.04 52.55
CA PRO A 120 35.61 48.88 51.36
C PRO A 120 37.07 49.28 51.11
N ARG A 121 37.93 49.25 52.15
CA ARG A 121 39.36 49.59 52.05
C ARG A 121 40.23 48.44 51.55
N SER A 122 39.66 47.25 51.34
CA SER A 122 40.38 46.06 50.88
C SER A 122 40.59 46.01 49.35
N LEU A 123 39.95 46.92 48.60
CA LEU A 123 40.01 46.93 47.14
C LEU A 123 41.10 47.86 46.62
N ASN A 124 41.93 47.33 45.72
CA ASN A 124 42.89 48.12 44.95
C ASN A 124 42.45 48.20 43.48
N PRO A 125 42.98 49.14 42.66
CA PRO A 125 42.54 49.31 41.28
C PRO A 125 42.67 48.03 40.42
N LYS A 126 43.66 47.19 40.72
CA LYS A 126 43.91 45.93 40.02
C LYS A 126 42.86 44.85 40.37
N SER A 127 42.44 44.76 41.64
CA SER A 127 41.40 43.84 42.07
C SER A 127 40.02 44.25 41.57
N LEU A 128 39.77 45.56 41.43
CA LEU A 128 38.56 46.09 40.81
C LEU A 128 38.47 45.72 39.32
N GLN A 129 39.59 45.84 38.59
CA GLN A 129 39.65 45.43 37.17
C GLN A 129 39.43 43.92 37.01
N GLU A 130 40.06 43.09 37.86
CA GLU A 130 39.86 41.64 37.84
C GLU A 130 38.41 41.25 38.17
N LEU A 131 37.75 41.97 39.07
CA LEU A 131 36.33 41.78 39.38
C LEU A 131 35.45 42.17 38.19
N LYS A 132 35.74 43.31 37.54
CA LYS A 132 35.02 43.77 36.35
C LYS A 132 35.12 42.75 35.20
N ASP A 133 36.28 42.17 34.98
CA ASP A 133 36.49 41.17 33.93
C ASP A 133 35.70 39.88 34.22
N LYS A 134 35.69 39.42 35.47
CA LYS A 134 34.90 38.24 35.89
C LYS A 134 33.40 38.49 35.83
N VAL A 135 32.92 39.69 36.17
CA VAL A 135 31.51 40.08 36.03
C VAL A 135 31.11 40.14 34.55
N THR A 136 31.99 40.65 33.69
CA THR A 136 31.76 40.70 32.24
C THR A 136 31.62 39.30 31.64
N GLN A 137 32.43 38.34 32.12
CA GLN A 137 32.33 36.93 31.72
C GLN A 137 31.01 36.25 32.15
N LEU A 138 30.30 36.80 33.16
CA LEU A 138 29.01 36.29 33.61
C LEU A 138 27.81 36.90 32.87
N LEU A 139 27.99 37.99 32.10
CA LEU A 139 26.90 38.64 31.35
C LEU A 139 26.12 37.68 30.42
N PRO A 140 26.75 36.73 29.71
CA PRO A 140 26.03 35.81 28.83
C PRO A 140 25.13 34.80 29.57
N LEU A 141 25.19 34.69 30.90
CA LEU A 141 24.27 33.85 31.68
C LEU A 141 22.85 34.41 31.77
N LEU A 142 22.70 35.74 31.68
CA LEU A 142 21.38 36.40 31.75
C LEU A 142 20.38 35.86 30.72
N PRO A 143 20.71 35.81 29.41
CA PRO A 143 19.78 35.24 28.42
C PRO A 143 19.52 33.75 28.62
N VAL A 144 20.49 32.98 29.15
CA VAL A 144 20.32 31.55 29.45
C VAL A 144 19.33 31.33 30.60
N LEU A 145 19.40 32.16 31.65
CA LEU A 145 18.48 32.10 32.79
C LEU A 145 17.06 32.57 32.41
N GLU A 146 16.93 33.59 31.57
CA GLU A 146 15.62 33.99 31.04
C GLU A 146 15.03 32.92 30.11
N GLN A 147 15.85 32.26 29.29
CA GLN A 147 15.41 31.14 28.46
C GLN A 147 14.94 29.95 29.31
N TYR A 148 15.68 29.61 30.37
CA TYR A 148 15.28 28.55 31.31
C TYR A 148 13.93 28.86 31.97
N LYS A 149 13.70 30.13 32.34
CA LYS A 149 12.43 30.60 32.91
C LYS A 149 11.27 30.50 31.91
N THR A 150 11.51 30.76 30.62
CA THR A 150 10.49 30.56 29.59
C THR A 150 10.21 29.09 29.34
N ASP A 151 11.24 28.25 29.32
CA ASP A 151 11.12 26.81 29.06
C ASP A 151 10.40 26.11 30.23
N ALA A 152 10.65 26.51 31.47
CA ALA A 152 9.91 26.05 32.65
C ALA A 152 8.39 26.34 32.56
N ARG A 153 8.01 27.49 32.00
CA ARG A 153 6.60 27.81 31.73
C ARG A 153 6.01 26.95 30.61
N GLN A 154 6.80 26.63 29.59
CA GLN A 154 6.37 25.72 28.50
C GLN A 154 6.16 24.29 29.01
N ILE A 155 7.04 23.77 29.86
CA ILE A 155 6.87 22.46 30.51
C ILE A 155 5.57 22.40 31.29
N SER A 156 5.21 23.47 32.02
CA SER A 156 3.95 23.53 32.75
C SER A 156 2.72 23.42 31.83
N ARG A 157 2.78 24.02 30.63
CA ARG A 157 1.70 23.91 29.62
C ARG A 157 1.65 22.51 29.03
N VAL A 158 2.78 21.94 28.65
CA VAL A 158 2.87 20.56 28.12
C VAL A 158 2.32 19.56 29.14
N ARG A 159 2.64 19.72 30.42
CA ARG A 159 2.11 18.89 31.51
C ARG A 159 0.57 18.93 31.58
N GLU A 160 -0.01 20.10 31.38
CA GLU A 160 -1.47 20.27 31.35
C GLU A 160 -2.09 19.62 30.11
N GLU A 161 -1.46 19.75 28.94
CA GLU A 161 -1.90 19.09 27.71
C GLU A 161 -1.83 17.56 27.81
N VAL A 162 -0.77 17.01 28.39
CA VAL A 162 -0.63 15.57 28.63
C VAL A 162 -1.71 15.07 29.60
N ARG A 163 -2.02 15.85 30.65
CA ARG A 163 -3.12 15.53 31.57
C ARG A 163 -4.47 15.53 30.85
N ASN A 164 -4.74 16.51 29.98
CA ASN A 164 -5.97 16.57 29.19
C ASN A 164 -6.07 15.41 28.20
N LEU A 165 -4.97 15.05 27.53
CA LEU A 165 -4.90 13.89 26.65
C LEU A 165 -5.19 12.59 27.39
N SER A 166 -4.62 12.43 28.59
CA SER A 166 -4.86 11.26 29.43
C SER A 166 -6.33 11.14 29.83
N LEU A 167 -7.00 12.24 30.16
CA LEU A 167 -8.44 12.25 30.45
C LEU A 167 -9.29 11.86 29.23
N VAL A 168 -8.96 12.38 28.04
CA VAL A 168 -9.66 12.03 26.80
C VAL A 168 -9.46 10.54 26.45
N LEU A 169 -8.24 10.02 26.66
CA LEU A 169 -7.95 8.60 26.43
C LEU A 169 -8.71 7.69 27.42
N MET A 170 -8.81 8.08 28.69
CA MET A 170 -9.61 7.35 29.67
C MET A 170 -11.11 7.37 29.32
N ALA A 171 -11.64 8.51 28.88
CA ALA A 171 -13.03 8.60 28.44
C ALA A 171 -13.31 7.73 27.20
N ILE A 172 -12.38 7.69 26.23
CA ILE A 172 -12.47 6.76 25.09
C ILE A 172 -12.40 5.31 25.57
N GLN A 173 -11.53 5.01 26.54
CA GLN A 173 -11.40 3.67 27.11
C GLN A 173 -12.65 3.22 27.87
N GLU A 174 -13.35 4.13 28.55
CA GLU A 174 -14.65 3.87 29.18
C GLU A 174 -15.78 3.71 28.14
N GLU A 175 -15.82 4.54 27.09
CA GLU A 175 -16.81 4.44 26.01
C GLU A 175 -16.66 3.19 25.15
N MET A 176 -15.43 2.69 24.99
CA MET A 176 -15.19 1.42 24.29
C MET A 176 -15.58 0.20 25.13
N GLY A 177 -15.97 0.40 26.40
CA GLY A 177 -16.23 -0.66 27.35
C GLY A 177 -15.00 -1.53 27.61
N ALA A 178 -15.05 -2.31 28.67
CA ALA A 178 -14.18 -3.47 28.82
C ALA A 178 -14.58 -4.56 27.79
N TYR A 179 -14.64 -4.22 26.49
CA TYR A 179 -14.53 -5.22 25.44
C TYR A 179 -13.10 -5.72 25.51
N ASP A 180 -13.01 -6.74 26.35
CA ASP A 180 -11.85 -7.44 26.79
C ASP A 180 -10.95 -7.66 25.58
N TYR A 181 -9.89 -6.86 25.48
CA TYR A 181 -8.90 -7.01 24.44
C TYR A 181 -8.42 -8.46 24.41
N GLU A 182 -8.40 -9.14 25.55
CA GLU A 182 -8.15 -10.58 25.65
C GLU A 182 -9.30 -11.42 25.07
N GLU A 183 -10.58 -11.09 25.25
CA GLU A 183 -11.69 -11.79 24.58
C GLU A 183 -11.69 -11.56 23.06
N LEU A 184 -11.42 -10.33 22.60
CA LEU A 184 -11.32 -10.01 21.18
C LEU A 184 -10.08 -10.68 20.57
N ARG A 185 -8.94 -10.65 21.26
CA ARG A 185 -7.70 -11.32 20.88
C ARG A 185 -7.86 -12.83 20.90
N HIS A 186 -8.61 -13.39 21.85
CA HIS A 186 -8.93 -14.80 21.91
C HIS A 186 -9.89 -15.21 20.78
N ARG A 187 -10.87 -14.35 20.44
CA ARG A 187 -11.74 -14.56 19.27
C ARG A 187 -10.97 -14.44 17.96
N VAL A 188 -10.06 -13.49 17.84
CA VAL A 188 -9.15 -13.34 16.69
C VAL A 188 -8.22 -14.54 16.61
N LEU A 189 -7.59 -14.97 17.70
CA LEU A 189 -6.71 -16.14 17.74
C LEU A 189 -7.48 -17.43 17.39
N LEU A 190 -8.73 -17.57 17.86
CA LEU A 190 -9.59 -18.71 17.51
C LEU A 190 -9.98 -18.68 16.03
N LEU A 191 -10.28 -17.50 15.48
CA LEU A 191 -10.57 -17.31 14.06
C LEU A 191 -9.32 -17.55 13.20
N GLU A 192 -8.15 -17.07 13.64
CA GLU A 192 -6.85 -17.30 13.02
C GLU A 192 -6.48 -18.76 13.07
N THR A 193 -6.69 -19.47 14.18
CA THR A 193 -6.41 -20.92 14.29
C THR A 193 -7.36 -21.71 13.39
N ARG A 194 -8.64 -21.32 13.30
CA ARG A 194 -9.59 -21.93 12.36
C ARG A 194 -9.23 -21.62 10.90
N LEU A 195 -8.75 -20.41 10.62
CA LEU A 195 -8.28 -19.99 9.32
C LEU A 195 -6.97 -20.72 8.96
N HIS A 196 -6.04 -20.89 9.90
CA HIS A 196 -4.78 -21.59 9.73
C HIS A 196 -5.03 -23.09 9.54
N SER A 197 -5.98 -23.69 10.28
CA SER A 197 -6.42 -25.08 10.03
C SER A 197 -7.13 -25.23 8.68
N CYS A 198 -7.75 -24.17 8.17
CA CYS A 198 -8.29 -24.10 6.81
C CYS A 198 -7.18 -23.96 5.76
N MET A 199 -6.17 -23.12 6.02
CA MET A 199 -5.03 -22.82 5.15
C MET A 199 -4.01 -23.98 5.10
N GLN A 200 -3.82 -24.68 6.20
CA GLN A 200 -2.97 -25.87 6.31
C GLN A 200 -3.60 -27.08 5.60
N LYS A 201 -4.93 -27.05 5.37
CA LYS A 201 -5.62 -27.92 4.41
C LYS A 201 -5.50 -27.46 2.96
N LEU A 202 -4.96 -26.27 2.71
CA LEU A 202 -4.86 -25.64 1.39
C LEU A 202 -3.42 -25.50 0.85
N GLY A 203 -2.39 -25.81 1.63
CA GLY A 203 -1.02 -26.04 1.15
C GLY A 203 -0.25 -24.78 0.77
N GLU A 204 0.92 -24.61 1.39
CA GLU A 204 1.95 -23.62 1.05
C GLU A 204 2.71 -24.01 -0.23
N GLU A 205 3.05 -23.04 -1.08
CA GLU A 205 4.33 -23.01 -1.79
C GLU A 205 4.79 -21.55 -1.98
N SER A 206 5.98 -21.25 -1.47
CA SER A 206 6.68 -19.97 -1.56
C SER A 206 7.66 -20.01 -2.74
N GLY A 207 7.56 -19.05 -3.64
CA GLY A 207 8.49 -18.86 -4.75
C GLY A 207 8.05 -17.72 -5.64
N GLY A 208 8.94 -16.77 -5.95
CA GLY A 208 8.64 -15.68 -6.88
C GLY A 208 8.27 -16.19 -8.27
N GLY A 209 6.96 -16.27 -8.55
CA GLY A 209 6.36 -16.59 -9.83
C GLY A 209 5.86 -15.37 -10.58
N GLY A 210 5.31 -15.58 -11.77
CA GLY A 210 4.48 -14.64 -12.51
C GLY A 210 3.06 -15.20 -12.59
N LEU A 211 2.06 -14.33 -12.44
CA LEU A 211 0.65 -14.68 -12.57
C LEU A 211 0.16 -14.08 -13.88
N VAL A 212 -0.35 -14.90 -14.80
CA VAL A 212 -0.96 -14.37 -16.01
C VAL A 212 -2.45 -14.19 -15.83
N SER A 213 -2.86 -12.95 -16.08
CA SER A 213 -4.23 -12.45 -16.08
C SER A 213 -5.21 -13.36 -16.81
N LYS A 214 -6.48 -13.27 -16.38
CA LYS A 214 -7.65 -13.78 -17.12
C LYS A 214 -7.68 -13.20 -18.53
N ASP A 215 -8.18 -13.98 -19.48
CA ASP A 215 -8.20 -13.61 -20.90
C ASP A 215 -9.03 -12.36 -21.12
N ALA A 216 -8.38 -11.29 -21.58
CA ALA A 216 -8.99 -9.99 -21.80
C ALA A 216 -10.18 -10.04 -22.78
N ASP A 217 -10.19 -10.99 -23.72
CA ASP A 217 -11.06 -10.93 -24.92
C ASP A 217 -12.19 -11.99 -24.93
N ILE A 218 -12.13 -13.07 -24.15
CA ILE A 218 -13.16 -14.14 -24.15
C ILE A 218 -14.21 -13.98 -23.03
N PRO A 219 -15.49 -13.62 -23.31
CA PRO A 219 -16.48 -13.22 -22.29
C PRO A 219 -16.84 -14.27 -21.23
N THR A 220 -16.55 -15.54 -21.47
CA THR A 220 -17.03 -16.67 -20.65
C THR A 220 -15.94 -17.45 -19.91
N ALA A 221 -14.66 -17.15 -20.14
CA ALA A 221 -13.55 -17.88 -19.52
C ALA A 221 -13.04 -17.13 -18.28
N LEU A 222 -13.31 -17.70 -17.09
CA LEU A 222 -12.79 -17.25 -15.79
C LEU A 222 -11.39 -17.82 -15.49
N ASN A 223 -10.72 -18.34 -16.52
CA ASN A 223 -9.50 -19.12 -16.33
C ASN A 223 -8.36 -18.22 -15.83
N VAL A 224 -7.58 -18.73 -14.89
CA VAL A 224 -6.38 -18.08 -14.34
C VAL A 224 -5.17 -18.87 -14.82
N TRP A 225 -4.14 -18.19 -15.30
CA TRP A 225 -2.91 -18.83 -15.73
C TRP A 225 -1.77 -18.47 -14.77
N SER A 226 -0.98 -19.45 -14.35
CA SER A 226 0.17 -19.25 -13.44
C SER A 226 1.44 -19.77 -14.08
N MET A 227 2.52 -19.00 -13.97
CA MET A 227 3.82 -19.30 -14.54
C MET A 227 4.91 -19.05 -13.51
N ASP A 228 5.42 -20.12 -12.91
CA ASP A 228 6.37 -20.00 -11.81
C ASP A 228 7.79 -19.68 -12.32
N GLY A 229 8.45 -18.72 -11.68
CA GLY A 229 9.79 -18.27 -12.00
C GLY A 229 9.88 -17.32 -13.21
N TYR A 230 10.93 -16.50 -13.19
CA TYR A 230 11.25 -15.53 -14.26
C TYR A 230 12.29 -16.05 -15.27
N PHE A 231 12.88 -17.22 -15.02
CA PHE A 231 14.05 -17.67 -15.77
C PHE A 231 13.92 -19.12 -16.24
N LYS A 232 13.96 -19.31 -17.57
CA LYS A 232 14.00 -20.62 -18.22
C LYS A 232 12.82 -21.54 -17.88
N GLY A 233 11.71 -20.98 -17.41
CA GLY A 233 10.49 -21.74 -17.12
C GLY A 233 9.87 -22.31 -18.40
N ARG A 234 9.10 -23.41 -18.26
CA ARG A 234 8.31 -24.01 -19.36
C ARG A 234 6.90 -24.45 -18.96
N ARG A 235 6.58 -24.39 -17.67
CA ARG A 235 5.36 -24.97 -17.11
C ARG A 235 4.34 -23.86 -16.87
N VAL A 236 3.21 -23.92 -17.57
CA VAL A 236 2.08 -23.02 -17.36
C VAL A 236 0.94 -23.82 -16.76
N LEU A 237 0.37 -23.32 -15.67
CA LEU A 237 -0.79 -23.92 -15.01
C LEU A 237 -2.02 -23.12 -15.39
N GLU A 238 -3.03 -23.76 -15.97
CA GLU A 238 -4.33 -23.17 -16.28
C GLU A 238 -5.36 -23.69 -15.28
N TYR A 239 -5.95 -22.77 -14.52
CA TYR A 239 -7.02 -23.03 -13.56
C TYR A 239 -8.34 -22.54 -14.15
N ARG A 240 -9.42 -23.30 -14.01
CA ARG A 240 -10.73 -22.89 -14.53
C ARG A 240 -11.39 -21.78 -13.72
N THR A 241 -11.05 -21.71 -12.43
CA THR A 241 -11.62 -20.75 -11.50
C THR A 241 -10.54 -20.16 -10.60
N LEU A 242 -10.79 -18.97 -10.07
CA LEU A 242 -9.94 -18.35 -9.08
C LEU A 242 -9.83 -19.19 -7.80
N ASN A 243 -10.89 -19.91 -7.43
CA ASN A 243 -10.87 -20.79 -6.26
C ASN A 243 -9.96 -22.01 -6.49
N ASP A 244 -9.97 -22.62 -7.67
CA ASP A 244 -9.03 -23.70 -8.00
C ASP A 244 -7.57 -23.20 -7.93
N PHE A 245 -7.33 -21.98 -8.41
CA PHE A 245 -6.04 -21.30 -8.30
C PHE A 245 -5.61 -21.09 -6.84
N MET A 246 -6.47 -20.50 -6.00
CA MET A 246 -6.18 -20.24 -4.58
C MET A 246 -5.89 -21.52 -3.77
N LYS A 247 -6.43 -22.67 -4.19
CA LYS A 247 -6.19 -23.96 -3.55
C LYS A 247 -5.03 -24.76 -4.16
N GLY A 248 -4.45 -24.29 -5.27
CA GLY A 248 -3.43 -25.02 -6.02
C GLY A 248 -3.91 -26.38 -6.57
N GLN A 249 -5.20 -26.50 -6.91
CA GLN A 249 -5.83 -27.78 -7.31
C GLN A 249 -6.57 -27.65 -8.65
N ASN A 250 -6.92 -28.78 -9.27
CA ASN A 250 -7.75 -28.86 -10.48
C ASN A 250 -7.24 -28.02 -11.67
N PHE A 251 -5.93 -27.99 -11.89
CA PHE A 251 -5.31 -27.29 -13.02
C PHE A 251 -5.01 -28.20 -14.20
N VAL A 252 -4.91 -27.58 -15.38
CA VAL A 252 -4.32 -28.18 -16.58
C VAL A 252 -2.90 -27.65 -16.72
N GLN A 253 -1.94 -28.57 -16.82
CA GLN A 253 -0.55 -28.20 -17.08
C GLN A 253 -0.28 -28.14 -18.59
N HIS A 254 0.24 -27.02 -19.05
CA HIS A 254 0.78 -26.84 -20.39
C HIS A 254 2.31 -26.78 -20.32
N LEU A 255 2.97 -27.57 -21.16
CA LEU A 255 4.43 -27.55 -21.30
C LEU A 255 4.79 -26.81 -22.58
N LEU A 256 5.43 -25.66 -22.45
CA LEU A 256 5.85 -24.84 -23.58
C LEU A 256 7.04 -25.46 -24.30
N PRO A 257 7.06 -25.47 -25.65
CA PRO A 257 8.18 -26.00 -26.43
C PRO A 257 9.48 -25.24 -26.21
N HIS A 258 9.37 -23.93 -25.95
CA HIS A 258 10.50 -23.04 -25.71
C HIS A 258 10.38 -22.38 -24.34
N PRO A 259 11.47 -22.30 -23.57
CA PRO A 259 11.45 -21.64 -22.27
C PRO A 259 11.27 -20.13 -22.41
N TRP A 260 10.70 -19.50 -21.37
CA TRP A 260 10.53 -18.05 -21.32
C TRP A 260 11.68 -17.33 -20.59
N ALA A 261 11.75 -16.02 -20.79
CA ALA A 261 12.55 -15.09 -20.01
C ALA A 261 11.66 -13.96 -19.47
N GLY A 262 11.95 -13.53 -18.25
CA GLY A 262 11.21 -12.46 -17.59
C GLY A 262 9.87 -12.89 -17.02
N THR A 263 9.12 -11.88 -16.60
CA THR A 263 7.77 -11.97 -16.05
C THR A 263 6.75 -11.19 -16.89
N GLY A 264 7.14 -10.63 -18.04
CA GLY A 264 6.27 -9.81 -18.89
C GLY A 264 5.53 -10.60 -19.96
N HIS A 265 4.59 -11.44 -19.54
CA HIS A 265 3.92 -12.41 -20.40
C HIS A 265 2.41 -12.31 -20.21
N VAL A 266 1.65 -12.37 -21.30
CA VAL A 266 0.21 -12.06 -21.29
C VAL A 266 -0.59 -13.13 -22.01
N VAL A 267 -1.77 -13.45 -21.48
CA VAL A 267 -2.77 -14.25 -22.18
C VAL A 267 -3.78 -13.34 -22.83
N TYR A 268 -3.94 -13.51 -24.14
CA TYR A 268 -4.84 -12.71 -24.96
C TYR A 268 -5.50 -13.63 -25.99
N ASN A 269 -6.84 -13.70 -25.97
CA ASN A 269 -7.65 -14.48 -26.91
C ASN A 269 -7.18 -15.94 -27.06
N GLY A 270 -7.16 -16.66 -25.95
CA GLY A 270 -6.84 -18.09 -25.84
C GLY A 270 -5.38 -18.44 -26.11
N SER A 271 -4.52 -17.45 -26.26
CA SER A 271 -3.09 -17.63 -26.56
C SER A 271 -2.21 -16.93 -25.53
N LEU A 272 -1.13 -17.59 -25.13
CA LEU A 272 -0.05 -17.01 -24.36
C LEU A 272 0.96 -16.33 -25.29
N TYR A 273 1.31 -15.10 -24.95
CA TYR A 273 2.35 -14.32 -25.58
C TYR A 273 3.50 -14.16 -24.58
N TYR A 274 4.70 -14.58 -24.96
CA TYR A 274 5.85 -14.55 -24.05
C TYR A 274 7.18 -14.35 -24.80
N ASN A 275 8.17 -13.81 -24.10
CA ASN A 275 9.53 -13.69 -24.62
C ASN A 275 10.28 -15.03 -24.51
N LYS A 276 10.81 -15.51 -25.64
CA LYS A 276 11.65 -16.70 -25.71
C LYS A 276 13.00 -16.45 -25.04
N TYR A 277 13.35 -17.34 -24.13
CA TYR A 277 14.62 -17.33 -23.39
C TYR A 277 15.84 -17.09 -24.29
N GLN A 278 16.73 -16.18 -23.83
CA GLN A 278 17.96 -15.78 -24.53
C GLN A 278 17.75 -15.23 -25.95
N SER A 279 16.62 -14.58 -26.20
CA SER A 279 16.36 -13.96 -27.50
C SER A 279 15.42 -12.77 -27.39
N ASN A 280 15.34 -11.99 -28.46
CA ASN A 280 14.32 -10.96 -28.67
C ASN A 280 13.07 -11.48 -29.41
N ILE A 281 12.81 -12.78 -29.37
CA ILE A 281 11.69 -13.40 -30.08
C ILE A 281 10.47 -13.46 -29.16
N ILE A 282 9.33 -12.97 -29.64
CA ILE A 282 8.02 -13.19 -29.04
C ILE A 282 7.41 -14.46 -29.64
N ILE A 283 6.80 -15.27 -28.78
CA ILE A 283 6.10 -16.48 -29.17
C ILE A 283 4.62 -16.33 -28.84
N LYS A 284 3.76 -16.71 -29.78
CA LYS A 284 2.33 -16.95 -29.56
C LYS A 284 2.08 -18.46 -29.44
N TYR A 285 1.74 -18.92 -28.24
CA TYR A 285 1.37 -20.31 -27.96
C TYR A 285 -0.13 -20.41 -27.70
N HIS A 286 -0.83 -21.29 -28.43
CA HIS A 286 -2.27 -21.43 -28.30
C HIS A 286 -2.62 -22.64 -27.41
N PHE A 287 -3.32 -22.40 -26.29
CA PHE A 287 -3.54 -23.41 -25.27
C PHE A 287 -4.37 -24.61 -25.74
N ARG A 288 -5.40 -24.36 -26.56
CA ARG A 288 -6.30 -25.44 -27.02
C ARG A 288 -5.62 -26.39 -28.01
N SER A 289 -4.84 -25.86 -28.94
CA SER A 289 -4.08 -26.68 -29.90
C SER A 289 -2.74 -27.16 -29.35
N ARG A 290 -2.31 -26.63 -28.19
CA ARG A 290 -1.03 -26.90 -27.53
C ARG A 290 0.18 -26.71 -28.44
N SER A 291 0.11 -25.71 -29.31
CA SER A 291 1.11 -25.47 -30.35
C SER A 291 1.53 -24.01 -30.39
N VAL A 292 2.76 -23.78 -30.83
CA VAL A 292 3.23 -22.44 -31.20
C VAL A 292 2.62 -22.09 -32.55
N LEU A 293 1.84 -21.02 -32.61
CA LEU A 293 1.23 -20.55 -33.85
C LEU A 293 2.18 -19.61 -34.60
N VAL A 294 2.85 -18.71 -33.89
CA VAL A 294 3.73 -17.69 -34.48
C VAL A 294 4.92 -17.44 -33.58
N GLN A 295 6.09 -17.20 -34.18
CA GLN A 295 7.27 -16.65 -33.53
C GLN A 295 7.76 -15.46 -34.37
N ARG A 296 8.06 -14.34 -33.73
CA ARG A 296 8.59 -13.16 -34.43
C ARG A 296 9.63 -12.45 -33.59
N SER A 297 10.71 -12.00 -34.23
CA SER A 297 11.74 -11.19 -33.58
C SER A 297 11.27 -9.74 -33.46
N LEU A 298 11.43 -9.14 -32.28
CA LEU A 298 11.39 -7.69 -32.10
C LEU A 298 12.76 -7.12 -32.47
N SER A 299 12.89 -6.65 -33.71
CA SER A 299 14.16 -6.13 -34.24
C SER A 299 14.76 -5.06 -33.33
N GLY A 300 16.03 -5.24 -32.97
CA GLY A 300 16.79 -4.31 -32.13
C GLY A 300 16.42 -4.32 -30.64
N ALA A 301 15.46 -5.14 -30.21
CA ALA A 301 15.09 -5.23 -28.80
C ALA A 301 16.21 -5.86 -27.95
N GLY A 302 16.47 -5.27 -26.79
CA GLY A 302 17.34 -5.84 -25.76
C GLY A 302 16.76 -7.13 -25.18
N TYR A 303 17.62 -8.03 -24.73
CA TYR A 303 17.25 -9.27 -24.06
C TYR A 303 18.38 -9.74 -23.13
N ASN A 304 18.11 -10.71 -22.25
CA ASN A 304 19.11 -11.30 -21.36
C ASN A 304 19.75 -10.28 -20.39
N ASN A 305 18.92 -9.47 -19.72
CA ASN A 305 19.30 -8.39 -18.82
C ASN A 305 20.17 -7.30 -19.47
N THR A 306 19.97 -7.02 -20.76
CA THR A 306 20.64 -5.89 -21.42
C THR A 306 20.07 -4.57 -20.90
N PHE A 307 18.74 -4.40 -20.85
CA PHE A 307 18.07 -3.25 -20.23
C PHE A 307 16.73 -3.69 -19.61
N PRO A 308 16.78 -4.46 -18.51
CA PRO A 308 15.58 -4.89 -17.79
C PRO A 308 14.97 -3.74 -16.98
N TYR A 309 13.84 -4.00 -16.32
CA TYR A 309 13.39 -3.15 -15.21
C TYR A 309 14.43 -3.12 -14.08
N SER A 310 14.26 -2.18 -13.15
CA SER A 310 15.20 -1.94 -12.04
C SER A 310 15.49 -3.17 -11.16
N TRP A 311 14.57 -4.14 -11.09
CA TRP A 311 14.77 -5.38 -10.33
C TRP A 311 15.52 -6.48 -11.12
N GLY A 312 15.67 -6.33 -12.44
CA GLY A 312 16.34 -7.31 -13.30
C GLY A 312 15.42 -8.45 -13.77
N GLY A 313 15.87 -9.69 -13.61
CA GLY A 313 15.05 -10.88 -13.87
C GLY A 313 14.77 -11.21 -15.34
N SER A 314 15.58 -10.72 -16.28
CA SER A 314 15.35 -10.84 -17.73
C SER A 314 14.04 -10.19 -18.19
N SER A 315 13.58 -9.15 -17.48
CA SER A 315 12.39 -8.36 -17.80
C SER A 315 12.63 -7.35 -18.94
N ASP A 316 13.50 -7.66 -19.91
CA ASP A 316 13.84 -6.72 -20.99
C ASP A 316 12.64 -6.41 -21.91
N ILE A 317 11.80 -7.43 -22.16
CA ILE A 317 10.60 -7.36 -23.01
C ILE A 317 9.40 -7.70 -22.16
N ASP A 318 8.41 -6.83 -22.20
CA ASP A 318 7.19 -6.92 -21.41
C ASP A 318 5.97 -6.81 -22.33
N LEU A 319 5.08 -7.79 -22.27
CA LEU A 319 3.93 -7.92 -23.16
C LEU A 319 2.66 -7.63 -22.38
N MET A 320 1.84 -6.75 -22.92
CA MET A 320 0.68 -6.22 -22.22
C MET A 320 -0.55 -6.21 -23.12
N ALA A 321 -1.73 -6.24 -22.52
CA ALA A 321 -2.98 -6.07 -23.22
C ALA A 321 -3.83 -4.98 -22.56
N ASP A 322 -4.47 -4.16 -23.38
CA ASP A 322 -5.43 -3.15 -22.94
C ASP A 322 -6.67 -3.16 -23.85
N GLU A 323 -7.53 -2.14 -23.73
CA GLU A 323 -8.73 -1.98 -24.54
C GLU A 323 -8.47 -1.86 -26.05
N ASN A 324 -7.26 -1.46 -26.44
CA ASN A 324 -6.87 -1.18 -27.82
C ASN A 324 -5.99 -2.27 -28.44
N GLY A 325 -5.60 -3.29 -27.68
CA GLY A 325 -5.03 -4.53 -28.20
C GLY A 325 -3.76 -4.98 -27.46
N LEU A 326 -2.85 -5.59 -28.22
CA LEU A 326 -1.61 -6.17 -27.73
C LEU A 326 -0.43 -5.21 -27.91
N TRP A 327 0.38 -5.09 -26.87
CA TRP A 327 1.52 -4.19 -26.81
C TRP A 327 2.78 -4.92 -26.38
N ALA A 328 3.92 -4.44 -26.87
CA ALA A 328 5.24 -4.79 -26.36
C ALA A 328 5.93 -3.54 -25.83
N VAL A 329 6.38 -3.60 -24.58
CA VAL A 329 7.18 -2.58 -23.90
C VAL A 329 8.58 -3.16 -23.72
N TYR A 330 9.55 -2.58 -24.40
CA TYR A 330 10.93 -3.09 -24.43
C TYR A 330 11.92 -1.94 -24.56
N THR A 331 13.18 -2.25 -24.82
CA THR A 331 14.23 -1.26 -25.07
C THR A 331 14.98 -1.61 -26.34
N THR A 332 15.63 -0.61 -26.94
CA THR A 332 16.56 -0.84 -28.05
C THR A 332 17.91 -0.23 -27.72
N ILE A 333 18.98 -0.80 -28.29
CA ILE A 333 20.33 -0.26 -28.15
C ILE A 333 20.43 1.17 -28.73
N PRO A 334 19.85 1.48 -29.91
CA PRO A 334 19.88 2.84 -30.45
C PRO A 334 19.23 3.89 -29.55
N ASN A 335 18.20 3.52 -28.78
CA ASN A 335 17.52 4.42 -27.84
C ASN A 335 18.15 4.43 -26.44
N ALA A 336 19.41 3.98 -26.33
CA ALA A 336 20.20 4.00 -25.09
C ALA A 336 19.52 3.35 -23.87
N GLY A 337 18.64 2.35 -24.09
CA GLY A 337 17.92 1.68 -23.00
C GLY A 337 16.66 2.42 -22.51
N ASN A 338 16.19 3.43 -23.25
CA ASN A 338 14.88 4.03 -23.03
C ASN A 338 13.75 3.06 -23.41
N ILE A 339 12.62 3.18 -22.73
CA ILE A 339 11.41 2.41 -23.01
C ILE A 339 10.90 2.76 -24.40
N VAL A 340 10.67 1.72 -25.18
CA VAL A 340 10.03 1.72 -26.49
C VAL A 340 8.75 0.91 -26.38
N ILE A 341 7.66 1.48 -26.88
CA ILE A 341 6.35 0.82 -26.93
C ILE A 341 6.08 0.46 -28.39
N SER A 342 5.65 -0.75 -28.68
CA SER A 342 5.14 -1.13 -30.00
C SER A 342 3.77 -1.78 -29.90
N ARG A 343 2.84 -1.35 -30.77
CA ARG A 343 1.55 -2.02 -30.94
C ARG A 343 1.73 -3.21 -31.86
N LEU A 344 1.27 -4.38 -31.44
CA LEU A 344 1.42 -5.63 -32.18
C LEU A 344 0.09 -6.07 -32.78
N GLU A 345 0.15 -6.61 -34.00
CA GLU A 345 -0.97 -7.36 -34.56
C GLU A 345 -1.04 -8.75 -33.87
N PRO A 346 -2.14 -9.10 -33.15
CA PRO A 346 -2.16 -10.30 -32.31
C PRO A 346 -2.05 -11.63 -33.08
N GLN A 347 -2.33 -11.65 -34.38
CA GLN A 347 -2.32 -12.86 -35.20
C GLN A 347 -0.90 -13.17 -35.71
N SER A 348 -0.23 -12.20 -36.34
CA SER A 348 1.09 -12.33 -36.99
C SER A 348 2.26 -11.84 -36.15
N LEU A 349 2.00 -11.17 -35.02
CA LEU A 349 2.95 -10.44 -34.18
C LEU A 349 3.64 -9.26 -34.88
N GLU A 350 3.12 -8.80 -36.02
CA GLU A 350 3.70 -7.64 -36.73
C GLU A 350 3.63 -6.37 -35.89
N VAL A 351 4.72 -5.62 -35.91
CA VAL A 351 4.77 -4.29 -35.31
C VAL A 351 3.98 -3.35 -36.23
N LEU A 352 2.84 -2.88 -35.74
CA LEU A 352 1.99 -1.93 -36.45
C LEU A 352 2.51 -0.51 -36.33
N GLN A 353 2.97 -0.14 -35.14
CA GLN A 353 3.50 1.20 -34.83
C GLN A 353 4.39 1.13 -33.60
N THR A 354 5.38 2.04 -33.52
CA THR A 354 6.37 2.12 -32.44
C THR A 354 6.51 3.57 -31.94
N TRP A 355 6.70 3.72 -30.64
CA TRP A 355 6.92 5.00 -29.96
C TRP A 355 8.15 4.91 -29.04
N ASP A 356 9.00 5.93 -29.10
CA ASP A 356 10.06 6.16 -28.09
C ASP A 356 9.53 7.07 -26.99
N THR A 357 9.66 6.62 -25.75
CA THR A 357 9.15 7.34 -24.56
C THR A 357 10.17 8.28 -23.95
N GLY A 358 11.47 8.07 -24.20
CA GLY A 358 12.55 8.76 -23.51
C GLY A 358 12.74 8.39 -22.03
N PHE A 359 11.96 7.47 -21.47
CA PHE A 359 12.10 7.06 -20.06
C PHE A 359 13.06 5.86 -19.92
N PRO A 360 14.12 5.93 -19.10
CA PRO A 360 15.08 4.82 -18.97
C PRO A 360 14.47 3.59 -18.28
N LYS A 361 14.41 2.44 -18.95
CA LYS A 361 13.73 1.24 -18.41
C LYS A 361 14.35 0.72 -17.13
N ARG A 362 15.68 0.86 -16.97
CA ARG A 362 16.39 0.47 -15.74
C ARG A 362 16.02 1.30 -14.51
N SER A 363 15.38 2.46 -14.69
CA SER A 363 14.86 3.29 -13.60
C SER A 363 13.38 3.01 -13.31
N ALA A 364 12.70 2.23 -14.15
CA ALA A 364 11.32 1.82 -13.92
C ALA A 364 11.25 0.63 -12.96
N GLY A 365 10.26 0.64 -12.07
CA GLY A 365 9.91 -0.53 -11.26
C GLY A 365 9.24 -1.61 -12.08
N GLU A 366 8.11 -1.25 -12.67
CA GLU A 366 7.27 -2.00 -13.60
C GLU A 366 6.49 -0.99 -14.45
N SER A 367 5.78 -1.46 -15.48
CA SER A 367 4.84 -0.61 -16.21
C SER A 367 3.61 -1.39 -16.68
N PHE A 368 2.55 -0.68 -17.06
CA PHE A 368 1.33 -1.27 -17.59
C PHE A 368 0.65 -0.31 -18.57
N MET A 369 -0.19 -0.86 -19.46
CA MET A 369 -0.95 -0.10 -20.46
C MET A 369 -2.43 -0.02 -20.09
N ILE A 370 -3.03 1.17 -20.21
CA ILE A 370 -4.50 1.37 -20.14
C ILE A 370 -4.88 2.37 -21.23
N CYS A 371 -5.89 2.08 -22.05
CA CYS A 371 -6.40 2.98 -23.08
C CYS A 371 -5.28 3.61 -23.96
N SER A 372 -4.32 2.81 -24.42
CA SER A 372 -3.13 3.22 -25.20
C SER A 372 -2.20 4.20 -24.48
N THR A 373 -2.24 4.26 -23.15
CA THR A 373 -1.34 5.07 -22.33
C THR A 373 -0.47 4.15 -21.48
N LEU A 374 0.85 4.33 -21.58
CA LEU A 374 1.81 3.61 -20.73
C LEU A 374 1.91 4.33 -19.40
N TYR A 375 1.77 3.59 -18.30
CA TYR A 375 2.03 4.06 -16.95
C TYR A 375 3.24 3.34 -16.37
N VAL A 376 4.18 4.08 -15.81
CA VAL A 376 5.45 3.54 -15.31
C VAL A 376 5.63 3.88 -13.84
N THR A 377 6.00 2.89 -13.04
CA THR A 377 6.36 3.11 -11.64
C THR A 377 7.82 3.54 -11.50
N ASN A 378 8.12 4.42 -10.56
CA ASN A 378 9.49 4.90 -10.31
C ASN A 378 10.37 3.92 -9.51
N SER A 379 9.81 2.83 -9.01
CA SER A 379 10.51 1.86 -8.17
C SER A 379 9.73 0.54 -8.12
N HIS A 380 10.45 -0.57 -7.94
CA HIS A 380 9.86 -1.87 -7.60
C HIS A 380 9.76 -2.08 -6.08
N LEU A 381 10.36 -1.19 -5.28
CA LEU A 381 10.46 -1.28 -3.82
C LEU A 381 9.32 -0.55 -3.10
N ALA A 382 9.31 -0.61 -1.76
CA ALA A 382 8.38 0.15 -0.92
C ALA A 382 8.38 1.66 -1.28
N GLY A 383 7.22 2.29 -1.23
CA GLY A 383 7.06 3.70 -1.61
C GLY A 383 7.06 3.97 -3.13
N ALA A 384 6.98 2.93 -3.95
CA ALA A 384 6.74 3.05 -5.39
C ALA A 384 5.49 3.88 -5.67
N LYS A 385 5.55 4.71 -6.71
CA LYS A 385 4.42 5.47 -7.23
C LYS A 385 4.38 5.39 -8.75
N ILE A 386 3.21 5.59 -9.34
CA ILE A 386 3.13 5.80 -10.78
C ILE A 386 3.62 7.23 -11.03
N TYR A 387 4.72 7.34 -11.75
CA TYR A 387 5.50 8.57 -11.85
C TYR A 387 5.60 9.12 -13.27
N PHE A 388 5.32 8.29 -14.26
CA PHE A 388 5.44 8.68 -15.66
C PHE A 388 4.29 8.07 -16.46
N ALA A 389 3.68 8.88 -17.31
CA ALA A 389 2.66 8.45 -18.25
C ALA A 389 3.06 8.87 -19.67
N TYR A 390 2.94 7.96 -20.64
CA TYR A 390 3.18 8.25 -22.06
C TYR A 390 1.91 8.00 -22.87
N TYR A 391 1.43 9.03 -23.55
CA TYR A 391 0.25 9.02 -24.38
C TYR A 391 0.63 8.73 -25.83
N THR A 392 0.27 7.55 -26.33
CA THR A 392 0.62 7.14 -27.71
C THR A 392 -0.16 7.89 -28.79
N ASN A 393 -1.34 8.44 -28.45
CA ASN A 393 -2.18 9.20 -29.38
C ASN A 393 -1.58 10.58 -29.74
N SER A 394 -0.99 11.28 -28.77
CA SER A 394 -0.35 12.58 -28.93
C SER A 394 1.18 12.49 -28.99
N SER A 395 1.74 11.30 -28.80
CA SER A 395 3.20 11.06 -28.69
C SER A 395 3.87 11.99 -27.68
N SER A 396 3.20 12.20 -26.55
CA SER A 396 3.65 13.10 -25.48
C SER A 396 3.66 12.36 -24.14
N TYR A 397 4.45 12.86 -23.19
CA TYR A 397 4.51 12.30 -21.85
C TYR A 397 4.23 13.35 -20.78
N GLU A 398 3.85 12.87 -19.60
CA GLU A 398 3.79 13.67 -18.39
C GLU A 398 4.40 12.93 -17.20
N TYR A 399 4.98 13.68 -16.27
CA TYR A 399 5.34 13.15 -14.97
C TYR A 399 4.11 13.23 -14.06
N THR A 400 3.77 12.08 -13.48
CA THR A 400 2.62 11.92 -12.60
C THR A 400 3.07 11.74 -11.15
N ASP A 401 2.12 11.85 -10.21
CA ASP A 401 2.35 11.58 -8.80
C ASP A 401 1.19 10.79 -8.20
N ILE A 402 0.85 9.66 -8.84
CA ILE A 402 -0.27 8.84 -8.40
C ILE A 402 0.24 7.87 -7.32
N PRO A 403 -0.28 7.97 -6.09
CA PRO A 403 0.18 7.14 -5.00
C PRO A 403 -0.16 5.67 -5.27
N PHE A 404 0.83 4.81 -5.08
CA PHE A 404 0.69 3.36 -5.18
C PHE A 404 1.22 2.75 -3.88
N HIS A 405 0.47 1.83 -3.27
CA HIS A 405 0.88 1.22 -2.01
C HIS A 405 1.47 -0.16 -2.25
N ASN A 406 2.80 -0.22 -2.36
CA ASN A 406 3.53 -1.47 -2.46
C ASN A 406 3.59 -2.19 -1.09
N GLN A 407 2.61 -3.06 -0.81
CA GLN A 407 2.47 -3.73 0.49
C GLN A 407 3.63 -4.68 0.84
N TYR A 408 4.20 -5.38 -0.15
CA TYR A 408 5.19 -6.44 0.07
C TYR A 408 6.61 -6.08 -0.38
N SER A 409 6.85 -4.80 -0.69
CA SER A 409 8.16 -4.19 -0.90
C SER A 409 9.01 -4.68 -2.08
N HIS A 410 8.55 -5.60 -2.94
CA HIS A 410 9.31 -6.02 -4.12
C HIS A 410 8.40 -6.52 -5.25
N ILE A 411 8.04 -5.62 -6.16
CA ILE A 411 7.23 -5.91 -7.34
C ILE A 411 8.10 -6.60 -8.39
N SER A 412 7.62 -7.70 -8.95
CA SER A 412 8.29 -8.42 -10.05
C SER A 412 7.41 -8.59 -11.29
N MET A 413 6.17 -8.13 -11.25
CA MET A 413 5.22 -8.17 -12.36
C MET A 413 4.04 -7.25 -12.04
N MET A 414 3.53 -6.50 -13.02
CA MET A 414 2.33 -5.68 -12.89
C MET A 414 1.58 -5.60 -14.22
N ASP A 415 0.51 -6.38 -14.37
CA ASP A 415 -0.27 -6.45 -15.60
C ASP A 415 -1.69 -5.92 -15.43
N TYR A 416 -2.14 -5.12 -16.39
CA TYR A 416 -3.50 -4.62 -16.43
C TYR A 416 -4.46 -5.62 -17.09
N ASN A 417 -5.64 -5.78 -16.50
CA ASN A 417 -6.75 -6.47 -17.11
C ASN A 417 -7.86 -5.47 -17.49
N PRO A 418 -8.10 -5.19 -18.78
CA PRO A 418 -9.10 -4.21 -19.22
C PRO A 418 -10.54 -4.60 -18.90
N ARG A 419 -10.82 -5.90 -18.74
CA ARG A 419 -12.16 -6.39 -18.42
C ARG A 419 -12.53 -6.12 -16.97
N GLU A 420 -11.65 -6.50 -16.06
CA GLU A 420 -11.92 -6.38 -14.62
C GLU A 420 -11.46 -5.03 -14.06
N ARG A 421 -10.68 -4.27 -14.83
CA ARG A 421 -10.07 -3.00 -14.43
C ARG A 421 -9.26 -3.14 -13.15
N VAL A 422 -8.45 -4.19 -13.10
CA VAL A 422 -7.55 -4.50 -12.00
C VAL A 422 -6.14 -4.68 -12.52
N LEU A 423 -5.16 -4.37 -11.67
CA LEU A 423 -3.77 -4.75 -11.87
C LEU A 423 -3.51 -6.07 -11.16
N TYR A 424 -3.08 -7.07 -11.92
CA TYR A 424 -2.51 -8.31 -11.42
C TYR A 424 -1.05 -8.07 -11.10
N THR A 425 -0.64 -8.28 -9.86
CA THR A 425 0.72 -7.97 -9.42
C THR A 425 1.34 -9.15 -8.71
N TRP A 426 2.62 -9.41 -9.02
CA TRP A 426 3.45 -10.28 -8.19
C TRP A 426 4.37 -9.44 -7.33
N ASN A 427 4.33 -9.67 -6.02
CA ASN A 427 5.02 -8.84 -5.05
C ASN A 427 5.62 -9.69 -3.93
N ASN A 428 6.94 -9.91 -3.99
CA ASN A 428 7.69 -10.66 -2.99
C ASN A 428 7.05 -12.00 -2.57
N GLY A 429 6.67 -12.82 -3.56
CA GLY A 429 6.00 -14.11 -3.34
C GLY A 429 4.49 -14.04 -3.17
N HIS A 430 3.91 -12.84 -3.11
CA HIS A 430 2.47 -12.63 -2.94
C HIS A 430 1.83 -12.23 -4.28
N GLN A 431 0.69 -12.85 -4.61
CA GLN A 431 -0.14 -12.44 -5.73
C GLN A 431 -1.17 -11.44 -5.22
N VAL A 432 -1.17 -10.23 -5.78
CA VAL A 432 -1.96 -9.09 -5.28
C VAL A 432 -2.78 -8.50 -6.42
N LEU A 433 -4.02 -8.11 -6.11
CA LEU A 433 -4.88 -7.37 -7.02
C LEU A 433 -5.02 -5.93 -6.54
N TYR A 434 -4.78 -4.98 -7.44
CA TYR A 434 -5.08 -3.56 -7.19
C TYR A 434 -6.24 -3.12 -8.09
N ASN A 435 -7.30 -2.61 -7.48
CA ASN A 435 -8.42 -2.04 -8.23
C ASN A 435 -7.99 -0.72 -8.87
N VAL A 436 -8.27 -0.56 -10.17
CA VAL A 436 -7.99 0.68 -10.90
C VAL A 436 -9.26 1.51 -10.99
N THR A 437 -9.16 2.78 -10.60
CA THR A 437 -10.24 3.75 -10.83
C THR A 437 -9.73 4.84 -11.76
N LEU A 438 -10.36 4.96 -12.92
CA LEU A 438 -10.05 5.99 -13.91
C LEU A 438 -11.02 7.17 -13.70
N PHE A 439 -10.48 8.36 -13.51
CA PHE A 439 -11.26 9.59 -13.43
C PHE A 439 -10.93 10.50 -14.60
N GLN A 440 -11.95 10.99 -15.28
CA GLN A 440 -11.79 12.02 -16.29
C GLN A 440 -11.79 13.39 -15.59
N VAL A 441 -10.62 14.01 -15.49
CA VAL A 441 -10.52 15.39 -14.99
C VAL A 441 -10.77 16.32 -16.17
N VAL A 442 -12.00 16.83 -16.28
CA VAL A 442 -12.33 17.88 -17.24
C VAL A 442 -11.66 19.17 -16.76
N LYS A 443 -10.49 19.50 -17.32
CA LYS A 443 -9.89 20.82 -17.12
C LYS A 443 -10.72 21.83 -17.91
N THR A 444 -11.45 22.69 -17.20
CA THR A 444 -12.05 23.88 -17.81
C THR A 444 -10.92 24.77 -18.28
N ALA A 445 -10.91 25.11 -19.58
CA ALA A 445 -9.90 26.00 -20.15
C ALA A 445 -9.99 27.37 -19.46
N GLY A 446 -8.94 27.71 -18.70
CA GLY A 446 -8.80 29.00 -18.04
C GLY A 446 -8.23 28.87 -16.63
N ASP A 447 -6.91 28.69 -16.54
CA ASP A 447 -6.05 29.18 -15.45
C ASP A 447 -4.62 29.36 -15.99
#